data_AF-A0A529MH06-F1
#
_entry.id   AF-A0A529MH06-F1
#
_cell.length_a   1.000
_cell.length_b   1.000
_cell.length_c   1.000
_cell.angle_alpha   90.00
_cell.angle_beta   90.00
_cell.angle_gamma   90.00
#
_symmetry.space_group_name_H-M   'P 1'
#
loop_
_entity.id
_entity.type
_entity.pdbx_description
1 polymer ?
#
loop_
_entity_poly.entity_id
_entity_poly.type
_entity_poly.pdbx_seq_one_letter_code
_entity_poly.pdbx_strand_id
1 'polypeptide(L)'
;WDTEAKLAYIDDLDREGILPTVAPKPKATPPSTSTPTYPASQKPSPPKAAAWPHLIPNVDYGVTWTAHLQRHREIWEELQFKLRLSDHPNAISVLLRVLLELSVDNYVKETPLSIVNENDNLSRKAVKVAEDMYARAMIDKKYLGVINKLQHAENLISMDTLNRYVHSPNFNVSPEHLKMLWGTLSSLVVLCLTA
;
A
#
# COMPACT_ATOMS: atom_id res chain seq x y z
N TRP A 1 24.77 25.82 33.14
CA TRP A 1 25.29 25.00 32.05
C TRP A 1 26.78 24.90 32.27
N ASP A 2 27.28 23.73 32.62
CA ASP A 2 28.70 23.52 32.98
C ASP A 2 29.49 23.14 31.72
N THR A 3 30.41 24.01 31.33
CA THR A 3 31.24 23.87 30.12
C THR A 3 32.42 22.94 30.34
N GLU A 4 32.85 22.79 31.60
CA GLU A 4 34.04 22.03 31.98
C GLU A 4 33.75 20.53 31.94
N ALA A 5 32.58 20.13 32.46
CA ALA A 5 32.09 18.75 32.37
C ALA A 5 31.92 18.26 30.92
N LYS A 6 31.54 19.15 30.00
CA LYS A 6 31.40 18.84 28.57
C LYS A 6 32.75 18.57 27.90
N LEU A 7 33.77 19.34 28.24
CA LEU A 7 35.12 19.16 27.68
C LEU A 7 35.72 17.84 28.14
N ALA A 8 35.57 17.49 29.42
CA ALA A 8 36.02 16.21 29.95
C ALA A 8 35.33 15.02 29.26
N TYR A 9 34.02 15.12 28.98
CA TYR A 9 33.29 14.07 28.28
C TYR A 9 33.73 13.89 26.82
N ILE A 10 34.05 14.97 26.12
CA ILE A 10 34.54 14.90 24.73
C ILE A 10 35.95 14.28 24.67
N ASP A 11 36.82 14.60 25.63
CA ASP A 11 38.19 14.06 25.71
C ASP A 11 38.19 12.55 26.00
N ASP A 12 37.27 12.09 26.84
CA ASP A 12 37.07 10.67 27.14
C ASP A 12 36.61 9.89 25.89
N LEU A 13 35.68 10.45 25.11
CA LEU A 13 35.21 9.87 23.85
C LEU A 13 36.30 9.82 22.76
N ASP A 14 37.23 10.77 22.74
CA ASP A 14 38.39 10.76 21.83
C ASP A 14 39.37 9.64 22.21
N ARG A 15 39.63 9.47 23.52
CA ARG A 15 40.49 8.39 24.04
C ARG A 15 39.92 7.01 23.75
N GLU A 16 38.60 6.87 23.77
CA GLU A 16 37.90 5.61 23.43
C GLU A 16 37.77 5.38 21.90
N GLY A 17 38.20 6.33 21.07
CA GLY A 17 38.17 6.21 19.61
C GLY A 17 36.76 6.21 19.01
N ILE A 18 35.77 6.71 19.77
CA ILE A 18 34.35 6.72 19.40
C ILE A 18 34.02 7.96 18.56
N LEU A 19 34.88 9.00 18.60
CA LEU A 19 34.67 10.20 17.82
C LEU A 19 34.88 9.94 16.32
N PRO A 20 33.94 10.39 15.47
CA PRO A 20 34.11 10.29 14.02
C PRO A 20 35.34 11.09 13.60
N THR A 21 36.24 10.45 12.85
CA THR A 21 37.41 11.13 12.26
C THR A 21 36.93 12.24 11.34
N VAL A 22 37.10 13.48 11.79
CA VAL A 22 36.77 14.65 10.99
C VAL A 22 37.75 14.70 9.83
N ALA A 23 37.25 14.57 8.60
CA ALA A 23 38.06 14.68 7.40
C ALA A 23 38.81 16.03 7.41
N PRO A 24 40.11 16.07 7.08
CA PRO A 24 40.89 17.30 7.15
C PRO A 24 40.28 18.36 6.23
N LYS A 25 40.05 19.56 6.78
CA LYS A 25 39.72 20.76 6.00
C LYS A 25 40.79 20.95 4.90
N PRO A 26 40.40 21.15 3.62
CA PRO A 26 41.38 21.39 2.58
C PRO A 26 42.16 22.69 2.87
N LYS A 27 43.49 22.59 2.85
CA LYS A 27 44.42 23.73 2.92
C LYS A 27 44.12 24.72 1.80
N ALA A 28 44.02 26.00 2.14
CA ALA A 28 43.94 27.09 1.18
C ALA A 28 45.15 27.06 0.24
N THR A 29 44.89 26.99 -1.07
CA THR A 29 45.89 27.01 -2.13
C THR A 29 46.04 28.46 -2.64
N PRO A 30 47.25 28.96 -2.95
CA PRO A 30 47.45 30.31 -3.49
C PRO A 30 46.83 30.47 -4.90
N PRO A 31 46.51 31.71 -5.33
CA PRO A 31 45.65 31.96 -6.48
C PRO A 31 46.34 31.51 -7.76
N SER A 32 45.83 30.42 -8.33
CA SER A 32 46.26 29.91 -9.63
C SER A 32 45.25 30.34 -10.69
N THR A 33 45.82 30.88 -11.75
CA THR A 33 45.23 31.42 -12.98
C THR A 33 44.00 30.66 -13.48
N SER A 34 42.97 31.41 -13.85
CA SER A 34 41.70 30.94 -14.40
C SER A 34 41.88 30.14 -15.69
N THR A 35 41.64 28.83 -15.63
CA THR A 35 41.31 28.01 -16.79
C THR A 35 39.79 27.84 -16.88
N PRO A 36 39.21 27.84 -18.10
CA PRO A 36 37.77 27.77 -18.29
C PRO A 36 37.20 26.45 -17.76
N THR A 37 36.27 26.55 -16.83
CA THR A 37 35.60 25.43 -16.18
C THR A 37 34.60 24.81 -17.16
N TYR A 38 34.92 23.61 -17.68
CA TYR A 38 33.92 22.78 -18.33
C TYR A 38 32.98 22.20 -17.26
N PRO A 39 31.64 22.21 -17.46
CA PRO A 39 30.71 21.68 -16.48
C PRO A 39 30.96 20.18 -16.27
N ALA A 40 31.21 19.79 -15.02
CA ALA A 40 31.36 18.40 -14.63
C ALA A 40 30.07 17.63 -14.97
N SER A 41 30.21 16.52 -15.70
CA SER A 41 29.10 15.64 -16.05
C SER A 41 28.42 15.12 -14.79
N GLN A 42 27.19 15.56 -14.53
CA GLN A 42 26.39 15.11 -13.40
C GLN A 42 26.11 13.62 -13.55
N LYS A 43 26.50 12.81 -12.56
CA LYS A 43 26.08 11.41 -12.49
C LYS A 43 24.55 11.38 -12.38
N PRO A 44 23.84 10.55 -13.16
CA PRO A 44 22.39 10.46 -13.06
C PRO A 44 22.00 10.04 -11.64
N SER A 45 21.12 10.84 -11.03
CA SER A 45 20.50 10.52 -9.75
C SER A 45 19.67 9.23 -9.87
N PRO A 46 19.58 8.42 -8.80
CA PRO A 46 18.78 7.21 -8.82
C PRO A 46 17.34 7.55 -9.22
N PRO A 47 16.69 6.70 -10.04
CA PRO A 47 15.34 6.97 -10.54
C PRO A 47 14.39 7.15 -9.34
N LYS A 48 13.72 8.31 -9.32
CA LYS A 48 12.71 8.62 -8.31
C LYS A 48 11.61 7.56 -8.41
N ALA A 49 11.28 6.92 -7.29
CA ALA A 49 10.21 5.92 -7.26
C ALA A 49 8.95 6.48 -7.92
N ALA A 50 8.32 5.70 -8.80
CA ALA A 50 7.10 6.11 -9.48
C ALA A 50 6.07 6.56 -8.43
N ALA A 51 5.47 7.73 -8.64
CA ALA A 51 4.49 8.23 -7.72
C ALA A 51 3.29 7.27 -7.70
N TRP A 52 2.94 6.75 -6.53
CA TRP A 52 1.72 5.97 -6.30
C TRP A 52 0.73 6.82 -5.47
N PRO A 53 0.08 7.83 -6.10
CA PRO A 53 -0.75 8.80 -5.39
C PRO A 53 -2.15 8.27 -5.04
N HIS A 54 -2.69 7.33 -5.82
CA HIS A 54 -4.04 6.78 -5.69
C HIS A 54 -4.00 5.35 -5.17
N LEU A 55 -5.11 4.81 -4.66
CA LEU A 55 -5.10 3.42 -4.17
C LEU A 55 -4.86 2.44 -5.32
N ILE A 56 -5.66 2.58 -6.39
CA ILE A 56 -5.59 1.74 -7.57
C ILE A 56 -4.60 2.37 -8.55
N PRO A 57 -3.51 1.67 -8.93
CA PRO A 57 -2.60 2.14 -9.97
C PRO A 57 -3.32 2.37 -11.31
N ASN A 58 -2.83 3.33 -12.09
CA ASN A 58 -3.29 3.56 -13.46
C ASN A 58 -2.70 2.50 -14.40
N VAL A 59 -3.23 1.28 -14.31
CA VAL A 59 -2.93 0.14 -15.19
C VAL A 59 -4.24 -0.46 -15.67
N ASP A 60 -4.19 -1.14 -16.82
CA ASP A 60 -5.34 -1.88 -17.33
C ASP A 60 -5.47 -3.21 -16.57
N TYR A 61 -6.64 -3.40 -15.94
CA TYR A 61 -6.99 -4.61 -15.19
C TYR A 61 -7.89 -5.56 -15.99
N GLY A 62 -8.29 -5.21 -17.22
CA GLY A 62 -9.14 -6.04 -18.08
C GLY A 62 -10.61 -6.14 -17.62
N VAL A 63 -11.08 -5.25 -16.75
CA VAL A 63 -12.47 -5.23 -16.28
C VAL A 63 -13.37 -4.63 -17.35
N THR A 64 -14.40 -5.38 -17.77
CA THR A 64 -15.41 -4.91 -18.72
C THR A 64 -16.61 -4.35 -17.95
N TRP A 65 -16.84 -3.03 -18.06
CA TRP A 65 -17.90 -2.33 -17.34
C TRP A 65 -19.26 -2.47 -18.04
N THR A 66 -20.04 -3.45 -17.62
CA THR A 66 -21.44 -3.63 -18.05
C THR A 66 -22.37 -2.68 -17.28
N ALA A 67 -23.62 -2.52 -17.74
CA ALA A 67 -24.57 -1.58 -17.15
C ALA A 67 -24.88 -1.85 -15.66
N HIS A 68 -24.86 -3.11 -15.21
CA HIS A 68 -25.13 -3.45 -13.81
C HIS A 68 -23.95 -3.14 -12.87
N LEU A 69 -22.75 -2.93 -13.42
CA LEU A 69 -21.52 -2.59 -12.68
C LEU A 69 -21.28 -1.08 -12.56
N GLN A 70 -22.24 -0.23 -12.92
CA GLN A 70 -22.07 1.22 -12.93
C GLN A 70 -21.58 1.76 -11.57
N ARG A 71 -22.16 1.26 -10.47
CA ARG A 71 -21.75 1.66 -9.12
C ARG A 71 -20.33 1.21 -8.77
N HIS A 72 -19.95 -0.01 -9.16
CA HIS A 72 -18.58 -0.51 -8.97
C HIS A 72 -17.58 0.34 -9.73
N ARG A 73 -17.92 0.71 -10.97
CA ARG A 73 -17.10 1.56 -11.83
C ARG A 73 -16.86 2.94 -11.22
N GLU A 74 -17.90 3.59 -10.72
CA GLU A 74 -17.78 4.93 -10.10
C GLU A 74 -16.82 4.91 -8.90
N ILE A 75 -16.96 3.91 -8.03
CA ILE A 75 -16.08 3.71 -6.87
C ILE A 75 -14.65 3.39 -7.32
N TRP A 76 -14.50 2.54 -8.35
CA TRP A 76 -13.21 2.22 -8.93
C TRP A 76 -12.50 3.47 -9.47
N GLU A 77 -13.20 4.29 -10.27
CA GLU A 77 -12.66 5.52 -10.83
C GLU A 77 -12.29 6.54 -9.73
N GLU A 78 -13.06 6.61 -8.64
CA GLU A 78 -12.71 7.41 -7.46
C GLU A 78 -11.38 6.97 -6.84
N LEU A 79 -11.22 5.66 -6.63
CA LEU A 79 -10.02 5.06 -6.03
C LEU A 79 -8.79 5.08 -6.96
N GLN A 80 -9.00 5.15 -8.27
CA GLN A 80 -7.93 5.16 -9.28
C GLN A 80 -7.48 6.57 -9.67
N PHE A 81 -8.39 7.54 -9.73
CA PHE A 81 -8.10 8.84 -10.35
C PHE A 81 -8.39 10.05 -9.46
N LYS A 82 -9.28 9.95 -8.47
CA LYS A 82 -9.78 11.12 -7.73
C LYS A 82 -9.16 11.23 -6.34
N LEU A 83 -9.17 10.14 -5.57
CA LEU A 83 -8.76 10.17 -4.16
C LEU A 83 -7.25 9.93 -4.02
N ARG A 84 -6.58 10.88 -3.36
CA ARG A 84 -5.15 10.78 -3.03
C ARG A 84 -4.95 10.10 -1.68
N LEU A 85 -4.04 9.14 -1.62
CA LEU A 85 -3.66 8.39 -0.42
C LEU A 85 -3.12 9.28 0.71
N SER A 86 -2.42 10.37 0.37
CA SER A 86 -1.91 11.35 1.35
C SER A 86 -3.00 12.17 2.01
N ASP A 87 -4.09 12.41 1.29
CA ASP A 87 -5.07 13.43 1.67
C ASP A 87 -6.38 12.79 2.16
N HIS A 88 -6.72 11.61 1.63
CA HIS A 88 -8.02 10.94 1.84
C HIS A 88 -7.92 9.49 2.34
N PRO A 89 -7.01 9.13 3.27
CA PRO A 89 -6.80 7.73 3.64
C PRO A 89 -8.07 7.08 4.24
N ASN A 90 -8.87 7.82 5.01
CA ASN A 90 -10.11 7.32 5.60
C ASN A 90 -11.21 7.10 4.55
N ALA A 91 -11.38 8.01 3.58
CA ALA A 91 -12.36 7.82 2.52
C ALA A 91 -11.97 6.63 1.63
N ILE A 92 -10.68 6.48 1.34
CA ILE A 92 -10.13 5.37 0.58
C ILE A 92 -10.37 4.03 1.29
N SER A 93 -10.20 3.96 2.62
CA SER A 93 -10.45 2.72 3.36
C SER A 93 -11.92 2.30 3.32
N VAL A 94 -12.85 3.26 3.46
CA VAL A 94 -14.29 3.03 3.32
C VAL A 94 -14.63 2.52 1.92
N LEU A 95 -14.18 3.23 0.88
CA LEU A 95 -14.50 2.87 -0.50
C LEU A 95 -13.86 1.56 -0.93
N LEU A 96 -12.65 1.23 -0.47
CA LEU A 96 -12.04 -0.08 -0.70
C LEU A 96 -12.92 -1.20 -0.13
N ARG A 97 -13.46 -1.03 1.07
CA ARG A 97 -14.37 -2.01 1.67
C ARG A 97 -15.64 -2.16 0.86
N VAL A 98 -16.26 -1.05 0.46
CA VAL A 98 -17.50 -1.05 -0.34
C VAL A 98 -17.25 -1.69 -1.71
N LEU A 99 -16.14 -1.36 -2.38
CA LEU A 99 -15.77 -1.96 -3.66
C LEU A 99 -15.63 -3.47 -3.53
N LEU A 100 -14.94 -3.94 -2.49
CA LEU A 100 -14.78 -5.36 -2.24
C LEU A 100 -16.12 -6.06 -2.00
N GLU A 101 -17.00 -5.49 -1.17
CA GLU A 101 -18.33 -6.03 -0.88
C GLU A 101 -19.18 -6.16 -2.14
N LEU A 102 -19.27 -5.07 -2.92
CA LEU A 102 -20.00 -5.06 -4.17
C LEU A 102 -19.42 -6.07 -5.18
N SER A 103 -18.10 -6.21 -5.24
CA SER A 103 -17.45 -7.15 -6.16
C SER A 103 -17.75 -8.59 -5.77
N VAL A 104 -17.59 -8.95 -4.49
CA VAL A 104 -17.92 -10.30 -3.99
C VAL A 104 -19.39 -10.62 -4.23
N ASP A 105 -20.30 -9.68 -3.96
CA ASP A 105 -21.73 -9.87 -4.22
C ASP A 105 -22.03 -10.00 -5.72
N ASN A 106 -21.26 -9.35 -6.61
CA ASN A 106 -21.36 -9.55 -8.06
C ASN A 106 -21.05 -10.99 -8.44
N TYR A 107 -19.91 -11.51 -8.00
CA TYR A 107 -19.53 -12.90 -8.28
C TYR A 107 -20.59 -13.90 -7.80
N VAL A 108 -21.11 -13.70 -6.59
CA VAL A 108 -22.16 -14.56 -6.01
C VAL A 108 -23.48 -14.51 -6.80
N LYS A 109 -23.78 -13.39 -7.47
CA LYS A 109 -24.98 -13.26 -8.32
C LYS A 109 -24.80 -13.92 -9.68
N GLU A 110 -23.65 -13.70 -10.31
CA GLU A 110 -23.36 -14.22 -11.66
C GLU A 110 -22.98 -15.71 -11.64
N THR A 111 -22.48 -16.21 -10.50
CA THR A 111 -22.11 -17.61 -10.32
C THR A 111 -23.11 -18.34 -9.42
N PRO A 112 -23.68 -19.50 -9.82
CA PRO A 112 -24.62 -20.27 -8.99
C PRO A 112 -23.92 -20.95 -7.82
N LEU A 113 -23.62 -20.16 -6.78
CA LEU A 113 -22.87 -20.56 -5.60
C LEU A 113 -23.83 -20.93 -4.45
N SER A 114 -24.35 -22.17 -4.48
CA SER A 114 -25.26 -22.68 -3.43
C SER A 114 -24.63 -22.76 -2.03
N ILE A 115 -23.31 -22.57 -1.93
CA ILE A 115 -22.55 -22.63 -0.68
C ILE A 115 -22.63 -21.31 0.10
N VAL A 116 -22.95 -20.19 -0.55
CA VAL A 116 -23.04 -18.87 0.09
C VAL A 116 -24.43 -18.66 0.68
N ASN A 117 -24.49 -18.37 1.98
CA ASN A 117 -25.75 -18.05 2.66
C ASN A 117 -25.93 -16.52 2.72
N GLU A 118 -27.18 -16.05 2.67
CA GLU A 118 -27.48 -14.61 2.77
C GLU A 118 -26.94 -13.97 4.07
N ASN A 119 -26.89 -14.75 5.16
CA ASN A 119 -26.40 -14.31 6.47
C ASN A 119 -24.87 -14.33 6.63
N ASP A 120 -24.11 -14.73 5.59
CA ASP A 120 -22.66 -14.70 5.66
C ASP A 120 -22.14 -13.26 5.60
N ASN A 121 -21.26 -12.91 6.54
CA ASN A 121 -20.53 -11.66 6.48
C ASN A 121 -19.53 -11.63 5.30
N LEU A 122 -19.06 -10.44 4.96
CA LEU A 122 -18.14 -10.22 3.84
C LEU A 122 -16.92 -11.16 3.87
N SER A 123 -16.31 -11.37 5.04
CA SER A 123 -15.14 -12.25 5.18
C SER A 123 -15.46 -13.69 4.80
N ARG A 124 -16.61 -14.22 5.26
CA ARG A 124 -17.08 -15.57 4.93
C ARG A 124 -17.43 -15.70 3.46
N LYS A 125 -18.15 -14.71 2.89
CA LYS A 125 -18.46 -14.68 1.46
C LYS A 125 -17.19 -14.69 0.61
N ALA A 126 -16.22 -13.83 0.93
CA ALA A 126 -14.96 -13.75 0.20
C ALA A 126 -14.17 -15.07 0.19
N VAL A 127 -14.15 -15.80 1.32
CA VAL A 127 -13.51 -17.13 1.38
C VAL A 127 -14.25 -18.15 0.53
N LYS A 128 -15.58 -18.22 0.62
CA LYS A 128 -16.38 -19.15 -0.20
C LYS A 128 -16.23 -18.87 -1.69
N VAL A 129 -16.18 -17.59 -2.08
CA VAL A 129 -15.88 -17.18 -3.46
C VAL A 129 -14.47 -17.61 -3.86
N ALA A 130 -13.46 -17.41 -3.02
CA ALA A 130 -12.11 -17.86 -3.31
C ALA A 130 -12.00 -19.40 -3.42
N GLU A 131 -12.73 -20.16 -2.61
CA GLU A 131 -12.80 -21.62 -2.72
C GLU A 131 -13.38 -22.07 -4.07
N ASP A 132 -14.46 -21.42 -4.53
CA ASP A 132 -15.05 -21.67 -5.84
C ASP A 132 -14.12 -21.27 -6.99
N MET A 133 -13.48 -20.10 -6.91
CA MET A 133 -12.46 -19.67 -7.87
C MET A 133 -11.29 -20.67 -7.94
N TYR A 134 -10.87 -21.24 -6.81
CA TYR A 134 -9.85 -22.28 -6.78
C TYR A 134 -10.35 -23.59 -7.43
N ALA A 135 -11.58 -24.00 -7.14
CA ALA A 135 -12.19 -25.18 -7.78
C ALA A 135 -12.31 -25.02 -9.30
N ARG A 136 -12.49 -23.79 -9.78
CA ARG A 136 -12.52 -23.41 -11.21
C ARG A 136 -11.13 -23.13 -11.81
N ALA A 137 -10.06 -23.33 -11.05
CA ALA A 137 -8.67 -23.06 -11.44
C ALA A 137 -8.38 -21.60 -11.85
N MET A 138 -9.15 -20.63 -11.34
CA MET A 138 -8.93 -19.19 -11.55
C MET A 138 -7.84 -18.63 -10.63
N ILE A 139 -7.63 -19.26 -9.47
CA ILE A 139 -6.59 -18.91 -8.52
C ILE A 139 -5.81 -20.16 -8.09
N ASP A 140 -4.58 -19.98 -7.61
CA ASP A 140 -3.79 -21.08 -7.05
C ASP A 140 -4.07 -21.33 -5.56
N LYS A 141 -3.61 -22.48 -5.06
CA LYS A 141 -3.76 -22.86 -3.64
C LYS A 141 -3.07 -21.87 -2.69
N LYS A 142 -2.00 -21.20 -3.15
CA LYS A 142 -1.25 -20.23 -2.35
C LYS A 142 -2.09 -19.00 -2.09
N TYR A 143 -2.76 -18.46 -3.12
CA TYR A 143 -3.63 -17.30 -3.03
C TYR A 143 -4.89 -17.62 -2.22
N LEU A 144 -5.50 -18.81 -2.40
CA LEU A 144 -6.57 -19.27 -1.52
C LEU A 144 -6.12 -19.26 -0.04
N GLY A 145 -4.90 -19.72 0.25
CA GLY A 145 -4.31 -19.66 1.58
C GLY A 145 -4.12 -18.24 2.11
N VAL A 146 -3.86 -17.26 1.24
CA VAL A 146 -3.80 -15.84 1.60
C VAL A 146 -5.19 -15.32 1.97
N ILE A 147 -6.23 -15.60 1.17
CA ILE A 147 -7.60 -15.16 1.45
C ILE A 147 -8.13 -15.80 2.74
N ASN A 148 -7.87 -17.09 2.97
CA ASN A 148 -8.24 -17.77 4.22
C ASN A 148 -7.60 -17.12 5.46
N LYS A 149 -6.36 -16.63 5.34
CA LYS A 149 -5.70 -15.89 6.44
C LYS A 149 -6.34 -14.52 6.67
N LEU A 150 -6.84 -13.84 5.63
CA LEU A 150 -7.56 -12.56 5.77
C LEU A 150 -8.87 -12.71 6.56
N GLN A 151 -9.49 -13.90 6.54
CA GLN A 151 -10.70 -14.19 7.32
C GLN A 151 -10.41 -14.37 8.81
N HIS A 152 -9.33 -15.09 9.14
CA HIS A 152 -9.03 -15.54 10.50
C HIS A 152 -8.10 -14.61 11.27
N ALA A 153 -7.42 -13.69 10.59
CA ALA A 153 -6.41 -12.89 11.25
C ALA A 153 -7.03 -11.73 12.04
N GLU A 154 -6.62 -11.60 13.30
CA GLU A 154 -6.56 -10.32 14.02
C GLU A 154 -5.36 -9.46 13.57
N ASN A 155 -4.74 -9.80 12.45
CA ASN A 155 -3.68 -8.97 11.87
C ASN A 155 -4.31 -7.76 11.20
N LEU A 156 -3.50 -6.69 11.10
CA LEU A 156 -3.81 -5.41 10.46
C LEU A 156 -4.55 -5.53 9.12
N ILE A 157 -4.44 -6.65 8.41
CA ILE A 157 -5.04 -6.88 7.09
C ILE A 157 -6.33 -7.73 7.21
N SER A 158 -7.20 -7.48 8.19
CA SER A 158 -8.48 -8.20 8.27
C SER A 158 -9.61 -7.35 7.67
N MET A 159 -10.68 -8.00 7.19
CA MET A 159 -11.91 -7.28 6.82
C MET A 159 -12.51 -6.52 8.02
N ASP A 160 -12.25 -7.02 9.23
CA ASP A 160 -12.56 -6.31 10.47
C ASP A 160 -11.64 -5.10 10.68
N THR A 161 -10.42 -5.09 10.13
CA THR A 161 -9.55 -3.91 10.18
C THR A 161 -10.02 -2.81 9.23
N LEU A 162 -10.56 -3.13 8.05
CA LEU A 162 -11.28 -2.15 7.24
C LEU A 162 -12.51 -1.59 7.99
N ASN A 163 -13.17 -2.42 8.80
CA ASN A 163 -14.25 -1.98 9.69
C ASN A 163 -13.74 -1.07 10.81
N ARG A 164 -12.65 -1.44 11.49
CA ARG A 164 -12.03 -0.63 12.54
C ARG A 164 -11.47 0.70 12.02
N TYR A 165 -10.96 0.75 10.79
CA TYR A 165 -10.53 2.00 10.16
C TYR A 165 -11.64 3.03 10.02
N VAL A 166 -12.90 2.58 9.99
CA VAL A 166 -14.07 3.44 9.90
C VAL A 166 -14.68 3.72 11.27
N HIS A 167 -14.58 2.76 12.20
CA HIS A 167 -15.34 2.79 13.45
C HIS A 167 -14.49 2.99 14.73
N SER A 168 -13.16 2.95 14.66
CA SER A 168 -12.27 3.10 15.83
C SER A 168 -11.56 4.46 15.84
N PRO A 169 -11.83 5.35 16.83
CA PRO A 169 -11.26 6.69 16.88
C PRO A 169 -9.74 6.74 17.11
N ASN A 170 -9.15 5.65 17.60
CA ASN A 170 -7.72 5.56 17.93
C ASN A 170 -6.89 4.85 16.85
N PHE A 171 -7.47 4.54 15.68
CA PHE A 171 -6.82 3.72 14.66
C PHE A 171 -6.59 4.52 13.36
N ASN A 172 -5.36 4.97 13.15
CA ASN A 172 -4.99 5.77 11.97
C ASN A 172 -4.76 4.89 10.73
N VAL A 173 -5.40 5.26 9.62
CA VAL A 173 -5.20 4.60 8.32
C VAL A 173 -3.82 4.95 7.76
N SER A 174 -2.96 3.95 7.57
CA SER A 174 -1.67 4.11 6.91
C SER A 174 -1.82 3.95 5.39
N PRO A 175 -1.35 4.90 4.57
CA PRO A 175 -1.32 4.78 3.11
C PRO A 175 -0.60 3.52 2.61
N GLU A 176 0.54 3.19 3.21
CA GLU A 176 1.35 2.00 2.86
C GLU A 176 0.56 0.73 3.12
N HIS A 177 -0.19 0.70 4.22
CA HIS A 177 -1.02 -0.44 4.55
C HIS A 177 -2.22 -0.58 3.59
N LEU A 178 -2.83 0.52 3.16
CA LEU A 178 -3.84 0.50 2.10
C LEU A 178 -3.30 -0.05 0.77
N LYS A 179 -2.07 0.34 0.39
CA LYS A 179 -1.39 -0.20 -0.80
C LYS A 179 -1.18 -1.71 -0.68
N MET A 180 -0.75 -2.19 0.50
CA MET A 180 -0.58 -3.63 0.76
C MET A 180 -1.90 -4.40 0.71
N LEU A 181 -2.97 -3.81 1.26
CA LEU A 181 -4.33 -4.34 1.16
C LEU A 181 -4.77 -4.47 -0.30
N TRP A 182 -4.62 -3.41 -1.09
CA TRP A 182 -4.94 -3.44 -2.52
C TRP A 182 -4.10 -4.48 -3.27
N GLY A 183 -2.79 -4.54 -3.03
CA GLY A 183 -1.92 -5.55 -3.65
C GLY A 183 -2.38 -6.98 -3.37
N THR A 184 -2.95 -7.23 -2.19
CA THR A 184 -3.49 -8.54 -1.82
C THR A 184 -4.87 -8.80 -2.42
N LEU A 185 -5.75 -7.81 -2.41
CA LEU A 185 -7.17 -7.95 -2.76
C LEU A 185 -7.47 -7.73 -4.25
N SER A 186 -6.60 -7.03 -4.98
CA SER A 186 -6.85 -6.63 -6.36
C SER A 186 -7.21 -7.79 -7.28
N SER A 187 -6.50 -8.92 -7.20
CA SER A 187 -6.81 -10.10 -8.01
C SER A 187 -8.21 -10.65 -7.71
N LEU A 188 -8.58 -10.78 -6.43
CA LEU A 188 -9.92 -11.20 -6.03
C LEU A 188 -10.99 -10.24 -6.55
N VAL A 189 -10.80 -8.92 -6.36
CA VAL A 189 -11.73 -7.88 -6.82
C VAL A 189 -11.93 -7.96 -8.34
N VAL A 190 -10.84 -8.06 -9.11
CA VAL A 190 -10.91 -8.13 -10.58
C VAL A 190 -11.63 -9.39 -11.03
N LEU A 191 -11.27 -10.57 -10.49
CA LEU A 191 -11.94 -11.82 -10.84
C LEU A 191 -13.43 -11.80 -10.48
N CYS A 192 -13.79 -11.13 -9.39
CA CYS A 192 -15.18 -10.94 -8.98
C CYS A 192 -15.97 -10.03 -9.94
N LEU A 193 -15.32 -9.02 -10.52
CA LEU A 193 -15.94 -8.09 -11.47
C LEU A 193 -16.04 -8.67 -12.89
N THR A 194 -15.22 -9.67 -13.24
CA THR A 194 -15.23 -10.35 -14.54
C THR A 194 -15.94 -11.70 -14.53
N ALA A 195 -16.71 -11.97 -13.48
CA ALA A 195 -17.46 -13.23 -13.29
C ALA A 195 -18.51 -13.47 -14.38
#